data_AF-A0A7C5FQ92-F1
#
_entry.id   AF-A0A7C5FQ92-F1
#
_cell.length_a   1.000
_cell.length_b   1.000
_cell.length_c   1.000
_cell.angle_alpha   90.00
_cell.angle_beta   90.00
_cell.angle_gamma   90.00
#
_symmetry.space_group_name_H-M   'P 1'
#
loop_
_entity.id
_entity.type
_entity.pdbx_description
1 polymer ?
#
loop_
_entity_poly.entity_id
_entity_poly.type
_entity_poly.pdbx_seq_one_letter_code
_entity_poly.pdbx_strand_id
1 'polypeptide(L)'
;MDSSIQNPSLITEDLRKKIYDDLAEAMISALEAGRINQEEGKKSAKFILNSLDNIKTKEELKKFLEDLGNQWNIYKGVLIKLKNEEVQNQDAQKLAQIQDKLNQLIN
;
A
#
# COMPACT_ATOMS: atom_id res chain seq x y z
N MET A 1 -27.29 16.65 -5.61
CA MET A 1 -26.41 15.54 -6.01
C MET A 1 -25.17 15.66 -5.17
N ASP A 2 -25.04 14.75 -4.21
CA ASP A 2 -24.02 14.80 -3.16
C ASP A 2 -22.65 14.53 -3.78
N SER A 3 -21.88 15.60 -4.00
CA SER A 3 -20.48 15.50 -4.40
C SER A 3 -19.68 15.13 -3.16
N SER A 4 -19.71 13.85 -2.79
CA SER A 4 -18.71 13.27 -1.90
C SER A 4 -17.36 13.31 -2.62
N ILE A 5 -16.71 14.46 -2.56
CA ILE A 5 -15.30 14.61 -2.89
C ILE A 5 -14.57 13.71 -1.89
N GLN A 6 -14.20 12.51 -2.34
CA GLN A 6 -13.23 11.69 -1.64
C GLN A 6 -11.97 12.55 -1.51
N ASN A 7 -11.76 13.15 -0.35
CA ASN A 7 -10.50 13.82 -0.05
C ASN A 7 -9.43 12.74 -0.18
N PRO A 8 -8.50 12.86 -1.16
CA PRO A 8 -7.53 11.80 -1.37
C PRO A 8 -6.67 11.71 -0.11
N SER A 9 -6.77 10.58 0.58
CA SER A 9 -6.01 10.34 1.81
C SER A 9 -4.52 10.42 1.46
N LEU A 10 -3.85 11.46 1.97
CA LEU A 10 -2.42 11.66 1.77
C LEU A 10 -1.64 10.50 2.37
N ILE A 11 -0.54 10.13 1.73
CA ILE A 11 0.41 9.16 2.31
C ILE A 11 1.30 9.88 3.31
N THR A 12 1.56 9.23 4.44
CA THR A 12 2.53 9.71 5.42
C THR A 12 3.92 9.23 5.02
N GLU A 13 4.97 9.91 5.52
CA GLU A 13 6.35 9.45 5.30
C GLU A 13 6.61 8.09 5.94
N ASP A 14 5.97 7.77 7.07
CA ASP A 14 6.04 6.44 7.67
C ASP A 14 5.45 5.36 6.76
N LEU A 15 4.32 5.65 6.10
CA LEU A 15 3.73 4.74 5.13
C LEU A 15 4.64 4.60 3.91
N ARG A 16 5.21 5.69 3.41
CA ARG A 16 6.17 5.67 2.28
C ARG A 16 7.37 4.78 2.61
N LYS A 17 7.98 4.97 3.78
CA LYS A 17 9.11 4.17 4.25
C LYS A 17 8.75 2.70 4.36
N LYS A 18 7.58 2.39 4.95
CA LYS A 18 7.09 1.01 5.05
C LYS A 18 6.95 0.35 3.67
N ILE A 19 6.40 1.05 2.69
CA ILE A 19 6.29 0.53 1.33
C ILE A 19 7.67 0.33 0.69
N TYR A 20 8.62 1.22 0.92
CA TYR A 20 10.00 1.02 0.48
C TYR A 20 10.60 -0.27 1.05
N ASP A 21 10.45 -0.47 2.36
CA ASP A 21 10.97 -1.66 3.05
C ASP A 21 10.31 -2.94 2.51
N ASP A 22 8.98 -2.94 2.35
CA ASP A 22 8.23 -4.08 1.80
C ASP A 22 8.62 -4.41 0.34
N LEU A 23 8.86 -3.39 -0.49
CA LEU A 23 9.32 -3.56 -1.86
C LEU A 23 10.76 -4.08 -1.92
N ALA A 24 11.63 -3.60 -1.04
CA ALA A 24 13.01 -4.07 -0.95
C ALA A 24 13.06 -5.54 -0.51
N GLU A 25 12.30 -5.92 0.51
CA GLU A 25 12.20 -7.31 0.98
C GLU A 25 11.69 -8.24 -0.12
N ALA A 26 10.65 -7.82 -0.87
CA ALA A 26 10.14 -8.58 -2.01
C ALA A 26 11.19 -8.79 -3.10
N MET A 27 11.99 -7.76 -3.40
CA MET A 27 13.06 -7.82 -4.40
C MET A 27 14.21 -8.74 -3.96
N ILE A 28 14.67 -8.61 -2.71
CA ILE A 28 15.73 -9.45 -2.13
C ILE A 28 15.29 -10.91 -2.17
N SER A 29 14.11 -11.21 -1.64
CA SER A 29 13.56 -12.57 -1.63
C SER A 29 13.43 -13.16 -3.04
N ALA A 30 13.06 -12.35 -4.02
CA ALA A 30 12.94 -12.79 -5.41
C ALA A 30 14.29 -13.04 -6.08
N LEU A 31 15.33 -12.25 -5.76
CA LEU A 31 16.69 -12.46 -6.24
C LEU A 31 17.30 -13.73 -5.63
N GLU A 32 17.14 -13.93 -4.31
CA GLU A 32 17.61 -15.13 -3.61
C GLU A 32 16.95 -16.41 -4.14
N ALA A 33 15.64 -16.32 -4.44
CA ALA A 33 14.89 -17.43 -5.01
C ALA A 33 15.08 -17.60 -6.53
N GLY A 34 15.88 -16.75 -7.20
CA GLY A 34 16.10 -16.79 -8.64
C GLY A 34 14.85 -16.49 -9.48
N ARG A 35 13.82 -15.86 -8.91
CA ARG A 35 12.57 -15.47 -9.60
C ARG A 35 12.74 -14.25 -10.50
N ILE A 36 13.75 -13.44 -10.21
CA ILE A 36 14.23 -12.36 -11.07
C ILE A 36 15.75 -12.41 -11.12
N ASN A 37 16.34 -11.90 -12.19
CA ASN A 37 17.79 -11.72 -12.27
C ASN A 37 18.23 -10.32 -11.81
N GLN A 38 19.54 -10.11 -11.69
CA GLN A 38 20.13 -8.83 -11.26
C GLN A 38 19.74 -7.65 -12.18
N GLU A 39 19.60 -7.88 -13.48
CA GLU A 39 19.24 -6.85 -14.44
C GLU A 39 17.78 -6.40 -14.25
N GLU A 40 16.86 -7.34 -14.08
CA GLU A 40 15.45 -7.08 -13.76
C GLU A 40 15.29 -6.42 -12.40
N GLY A 41 16.07 -6.84 -11.40
CA GLY A 41 16.16 -6.19 -10.09
C GLY A 41 16.56 -4.72 -10.23
N LYS A 42 17.64 -4.43 -10.97
CA LYS A 42 18.09 -3.05 -11.22
C LYS A 42 17.05 -2.21 -11.97
N LYS A 43 16.37 -2.79 -12.96
CA LYS A 43 15.31 -2.12 -13.74
C LYS A 43 14.13 -1.75 -12.85
N SER A 44 13.63 -2.70 -12.06
CA SER A 44 12.51 -2.46 -11.16
C SER A 44 12.85 -1.49 -10.03
N ALA A 45 14.04 -1.61 -9.42
CA ALA A 45 14.52 -0.67 -8.40
C ALA A 45 14.56 0.78 -8.91
N LYS A 46 15.08 0.99 -10.13
CA LYS A 46 15.10 2.32 -10.74
C LYS A 46 13.69 2.87 -11.00
N PHE A 47 12.77 2.02 -11.44
CA PHE A 47 11.37 2.42 -11.61
C PHE A 47 10.73 2.82 -10.29
N ILE A 48 10.93 2.02 -9.23
CA ILE A 48 10.41 2.30 -7.88
C ILE A 48 10.92 3.64 -7.37
N LEU A 49 12.24 3.88 -7.40
CA LEU A 49 12.84 5.13 -6.91
C LEU A 49 12.37 6.37 -7.67
N ASN A 50 12.18 6.25 -8.99
CA ASN A 50 11.72 7.39 -9.80
C ASN A 50 10.24 7.74 -9.57
N SER A 51 9.43 6.74 -9.20
CA SER A 51 7.99 6.91 -9.07
C SER A 51 7.55 7.19 -7.64
N LEU A 52 8.07 6.44 -6.67
CA LEU A 52 7.51 6.40 -5.32
C LEU A 52 7.61 7.76 -4.61
N ASP A 53 8.70 8.50 -4.77
CA ASP A 53 8.91 9.81 -4.14
C ASP A 53 7.89 10.88 -4.59
N ASN A 54 7.32 10.72 -5.79
CA ASN A 54 6.36 11.66 -6.35
C ASN A 54 4.92 11.37 -5.97
N ILE A 55 4.64 10.20 -5.38
CA ILE A 55 3.31 9.80 -4.94
C ILE A 55 2.92 10.61 -3.70
N LYS A 56 1.71 11.17 -3.71
CA LYS A 56 1.18 12.01 -2.62
C LYS A 56 -0.02 11.37 -1.94
N THR A 57 -0.75 10.53 -2.66
CA THR A 57 -2.04 9.99 -2.22
C THR A 57 -2.03 8.47 -2.16
N LYS A 58 -2.89 7.89 -1.33
CA LYS A 58 -3.05 6.44 -1.24
C LYS A 58 -3.58 5.82 -2.53
N GLU A 59 -4.39 6.55 -3.29
CA GLU A 59 -4.91 6.08 -4.58
C GLU A 59 -3.80 5.98 -5.63
N GLU A 60 -2.97 7.01 -5.74
CA GLU A 60 -1.76 6.98 -6.58
C GLU A 60 -0.83 5.84 -6.15
N LEU A 61 -0.66 5.63 -4.84
CA LEU A 61 0.15 4.53 -4.31
C LEU A 61 -0.40 3.16 -4.72
N LYS A 62 -1.71 2.93 -4.59
CA LYS A 62 -2.35 1.68 -5.00
C LYS A 62 -2.19 1.43 -6.50
N LYS A 63 -2.43 2.46 -7.32
CA LYS A 63 -2.26 2.38 -8.77
C LYS A 63 -0.82 2.06 -9.15
N PHE A 64 0.14 2.73 -8.52
CA PHE A 64 1.56 2.45 -8.71
C PHE A 64 1.90 1.00 -8.37
N LEU A 65 1.45 0.49 -7.23
CA LEU A 65 1.71 -0.89 -6.81
C LEU A 65 1.02 -1.92 -7.72
N GLU A 66 -0.14 -1.58 -8.28
CA GLU A 66 -0.83 -2.40 -9.28
C GLU A 66 -0.05 -2.45 -10.60
N ASP A 67 0.37 -1.30 -11.12
CA ASP A 67 1.20 -1.20 -12.33
C ASP A 67 2.54 -1.93 -12.14
N LEU A 68 3.18 -1.73 -10.99
CA LEU A 68 4.43 -2.38 -10.61
C LEU A 68 4.26 -3.91 -10.52
N GLY A 69 3.18 -4.38 -9.89
CA GLY A 69 2.88 -5.81 -9.77
C GLY A 69 2.51 -6.47 -11.11
N ASN A 70 1.90 -5.72 -12.03
CA ASN A 70 1.60 -6.19 -13.38
C ASN A 70 2.87 -6.33 -14.23
N GLN A 71 3.82 -5.40 -14.07
CA GLN A 71 5.10 -5.46 -14.77
C GLN A 71 6.06 -6.49 -14.14
N TRP A 72 6.07 -6.58 -12.81
CA TRP A 72 6.88 -7.54 -12.05
C TRP A 72 6.03 -8.20 -10.96
N ASN A 73 5.60 -9.44 -11.24
CA ASN A 73 4.70 -10.22 -10.39
C ASN A 73 5.17 -10.35 -8.92
N ILE A 74 6.46 -10.23 -8.66
CA ILE A 74 7.05 -10.34 -7.31
C ILE A 74 6.52 -9.28 -6.34
N TYR A 75 6.03 -8.13 -6.84
CA TYR A 75 5.53 -7.04 -5.99
C TYR A 75 4.02 -7.11 -5.69
N LYS A 76 3.29 -8.07 -6.28
CA LYS A 76 1.84 -8.22 -6.03
C LYS A 76 1.51 -8.41 -4.54
N GLY A 77 2.40 -9.07 -3.80
CA GLY A 77 2.25 -9.27 -2.35
C GLY A 77 2.19 -7.96 -1.56
N VAL A 78 2.93 -6.93 -1.99
CA VAL A 78 2.95 -5.62 -1.32
C VAL A 78 1.61 -4.89 -1.47
N LEU A 79 1.02 -4.94 -2.67
CA LEU A 79 -0.33 -4.39 -2.90
C LEU A 79 -1.39 -5.09 -2.02
N ILE A 80 -1.32 -6.43 -1.93
CA ILE A 80 -2.26 -7.21 -1.12
C ILE A 80 -2.12 -6.84 0.36
N LYS A 81 -0.87 -6.73 0.86
CA LYS A 81 -0.60 -6.32 2.24
C LYS A 81 -1.18 -4.95 2.56
N LEU A 82 -0.96 -3.96 1.69
CA LEU A 82 -1.54 -2.61 1.84
C LEU A 82 -3.07 -2.65 1.91
N LYS A 83 -3.72 -3.39 0.99
CA LYS A 83 -5.19 -3.54 0.98
C LYS A 83 -5.72 -4.17 2.27
N ASN A 84 -5.05 -5.21 2.77
CA ASN A 84 -5.46 -5.90 4.00
C ASN A 84 -5.34 -5.00 5.22
N GLU A 85 -4.28 -4.20 5.33
CA GLU A 85 -4.10 -3.25 6.44
C GLU A 85 -5.16 -2.15 6.44
N GLU A 86 -5.58 -1.68 5.26
CA GLU A 86 -6.68 -0.72 5.18
C GLU A 86 -8.01 -1.32 5.66
N VAL A 87 -8.32 -2.55 5.27
CA VAL A 87 -9.53 -3.25 5.72
C VAL A 87 -9.51 -3.43 7.24
N GLN A 88 -8.39 -3.87 7.81
CA GLN A 88 -8.25 -4.04 9.26
C GLN A 88 -8.46 -2.72 10.01
N ASN A 89 -7.91 -1.62 9.51
CA ASN A 89 -8.10 -0.29 10.11
C ASN A 89 -9.56 0.17 10.01
N GLN A 90 -10.23 -0.07 8.89
CA GLN A 90 -11.66 0.26 8.72
C GLN A 90 -12.54 -0.55 9.67
N ASP A 91 -12.24 -1.83 9.85
CA ASP A 91 -13.01 -2.70 10.75
C ASP A 91 -12.83 -2.29 12.21
N ALA A 92 -11.60 -1.94 12.62
CA ALA A 92 -11.33 -1.40 13.95
C ALA A 92 -12.11 -0.10 14.21
N GLN A 93 -12.17 0.80 13.24
CA GLN A 93 -12.95 2.05 13.35
C GLN A 93 -14.46 1.79 13.45
N LYS A 94 -15.00 0.86 12.66
CA LYS A 94 -16.42 0.49 12.74
C LYS A 94 -16.76 -0.13 14.09
N LEU A 95 -15.90 -1.00 14.64
CA LEU A 95 -16.09 -1.59 15.95
C LEU A 95 -16.10 -0.52 17.06
N ALA A 96 -15.18 0.44 17.01
CA ALA A 96 -15.16 1.56 17.96
C ALA A 96 -16.46 2.39 17.87
N GLN A 97 -16.92 2.71 16.65
CA GLN A 97 -18.19 3.42 16.45
C GLN A 97 -19.41 2.64 16.96
N ILE A 98 -19.42 1.32 16.83
CA ILE A 98 -20.49 0.46 17.37
C ILE A 98 -20.44 0.48 18.89
N GLN A 99 -19.26 0.39 19.50
CA GLN A 99 -19.09 0.46 20.95
C GLN A 99 -19.59 1.80 21.51
N ASP A 100 -19.24 2.92 20.85
CA ASP A 100 -19.69 4.25 21.26
C ASP A 100 -21.21 4.39 21.16
N LYS A 101 -21.84 3.87 20.10
CA LYS A 101 -23.29 3.86 19.94
C LYS A 101 -23.99 3.01 21.01
N LEU A 102 -23.44 1.85 21.36
CA LEU A 102 -23.98 1.01 22.44
C LEU A 102 -23.90 1.71 23.80
N ASN A 103 -22.77 2.37 24.08
CA ASN A 103 -22.60 3.14 25.31
C ASN A 103 -23.58 4.32 25.42
N GLN A 104 -23.95 4.94 24.29
CA GLN A 104 -24.96 6.01 24.23
C GLN A 104 -26.40 5.53 24.41
N LEU A 105 -26.67 4.23 24.22
CA LEU A 105 -28.02 3.65 24.38
C LEU A 105 -28.26 3.09 25.80
N ILE A 106 -27.18 2.86 26.56
CA ILE A 106 -27.23 2.28 27.91
C ILE A 106 -27.15 3.39 28.99
N ASN A 107 -26.61 4.57 28.66
CA ASN A 107 -26.68 5.79 29.49
C ASN A 107 -27.85 6.68 29.07
#